data_AF-A0A645HG57-F1
#
_entry.id   AF-A0A645HG57-F1
#
_cell.length_a   1.000
_cell.length_b   1.000
_cell.length_c   1.000
_cell.angle_alpha   90.00
_cell.angle_beta   90.00
_cell.angle_gamma   90.00
#
_symmetry.space_group_name_H-M   'P 1'
#
loop_
_entity.id
_entity.type
_entity.pdbx_description
1 polymer ?
#
loop_
_entity_poly.entity_id
_entity_poly.type
_entity_poly.pdbx_seq_one_letter_code
_entity_poly.pdbx_strand_id
1 'polypeptide(L)'
;MNEAIQQGAAKGYGYGQSLAAYVDANKSRFPHLEDCVFYRAYEMGVPATYHITIGTDIIHQHPIADFGAIGKTSGVDFGYFCASIATLENGVHLNIGSAVTGAEVFLKALSIARNQGHPTAHITTANFDIIPLGDYRTDVAKDKFDYYYRPRKNVINRPTSQGGTGLYIYGNHLDTVPSLYARLQLGV
;
A
#
# COMPACT_ATOMS: atom_id res chain seq x y z
N MET A 1 -4.56 2.91 19.48
CA MET A 1 -5.01 2.63 18.09
C MET A 1 -6.48 2.25 18.04
N ASN A 2 -6.94 1.17 18.69
CA ASN A 2 -8.36 0.79 18.66
C ASN A 2 -9.34 1.92 19.01
N GLU A 3 -9.05 2.72 20.05
CA GLU A 3 -9.86 3.89 20.39
C GLU A 3 -9.92 4.92 19.24
N ALA A 4 -8.79 5.23 18.60
CA ALA A 4 -8.71 6.14 17.46
C ALA A 4 -9.56 5.63 16.28
N ILE A 5 -9.49 4.33 16.00
CA ILE A 5 -10.24 3.68 14.92
C ILE A 5 -11.74 3.73 15.19
N GLN A 6 -12.19 3.46 16.43
CA GLN A 6 -13.59 3.57 16.82
C GLN A 6 -14.11 5.01 16.67
N GLN A 7 -13.36 5.99 17.18
CA GLN A 7 -13.73 7.41 17.07
C GLN A 7 -13.78 7.88 15.62
N GLY A 8 -12.82 7.45 14.80
CA GLY A 8 -12.78 7.78 13.38
C GLY A 8 -13.89 7.10 12.58
N ALA A 9 -14.22 5.85 12.88
CA ALA A 9 -15.35 5.14 12.29
C ALA A 9 -16.67 5.87 12.54
N ALA A 10 -16.88 6.42 13.74
CA ALA A 10 -18.06 7.23 14.07
C ALA A 10 -18.13 8.54 13.24
N LYS A 11 -16.97 9.09 12.87
CA LYS A 11 -16.84 10.31 12.04
C LYS A 11 -16.81 10.03 10.53
N GLY A 12 -16.80 8.76 10.12
CA GLY A 12 -16.69 8.36 8.71
C GLY A 12 -15.28 8.46 8.13
N TYR A 13 -14.25 8.48 8.97
CA TYR A 13 -12.86 8.59 8.54
C TYR A 13 -12.30 7.26 8.03
N GLY A 14 -11.26 7.38 7.20
CA GLY A 14 -10.37 6.29 6.86
C GLY A 14 -9.50 5.86 8.04
N TYR A 15 -8.90 4.67 8.00
CA TYR A 15 -8.12 4.14 9.12
C TYR A 15 -6.92 5.03 9.41
N GLY A 16 -6.12 5.39 8.40
CA GLY A 16 -4.97 6.26 8.61
C GLY A 16 -5.35 7.67 9.03
N GLN A 17 -6.43 8.21 8.47
CA GLN A 17 -7.00 9.49 8.91
C GLN A 17 -7.45 9.44 10.37
N SER A 18 -8.04 8.31 10.81
CA SER A 18 -8.45 8.11 12.20
C SER A 18 -7.27 8.16 13.17
N LEU A 19 -6.16 7.51 12.80
CA LEU A 19 -4.92 7.57 13.59
C LEU A 19 -4.35 8.99 13.66
N ALA A 20 -4.21 9.66 12.52
CA ALA A 20 -3.66 11.00 12.45
C ALA A 20 -4.50 12.02 13.23
N ALA A 21 -5.83 11.97 13.09
CA ALA A 21 -6.75 12.86 13.81
C ALA A 21 -6.70 12.64 15.33
N TYR A 22 -6.55 11.39 15.78
CA TYR A 22 -6.38 11.09 17.20
C TYR A 22 -5.06 11.64 17.74
N VAL A 23 -3.97 11.44 17.00
CA VAL A 23 -2.64 11.97 17.35
C VAL A 23 -2.67 13.50 17.42
N ASP A 24 -3.25 14.16 16.40
CA ASP A 24 -3.36 15.61 16.33
C ASP A 24 -4.16 16.21 17.50
N ALA A 25 -5.23 15.55 17.93
CA ALA A 25 -6.01 15.95 19.11
C ALA A 25 -5.31 15.67 20.45
N ASN A 26 -4.25 14.85 20.46
CA ASN A 26 -3.59 14.34 21.67
C ASN A 26 -2.06 14.52 21.63
N LYS A 27 -1.54 15.56 20.97
CA LYS A 27 -0.10 15.73 20.70
C LYS A 27 0.81 15.55 21.92
N SER A 28 0.38 15.99 23.10
CA SER A 28 1.15 15.82 24.36
C SER A 28 1.45 14.37 24.73
N ARG A 29 0.72 13.40 24.17
CA ARG A 29 0.91 11.95 24.38
C ARG A 29 1.90 11.32 23.39
N PHE A 30 2.35 12.07 22.39
CA PHE A 30 3.19 11.58 21.31
C PHE A 30 4.44 12.47 21.19
N PRO A 31 5.52 12.17 21.93
CA PRO A 31 6.70 13.04 21.99
C PRO A 31 7.59 12.99 20.73
N HIS A 32 7.36 12.04 19.81
CA HIS A 32 8.20 11.80 18.62
C HIS A 32 7.38 11.92 17.33
N LEU A 33 6.63 13.02 17.18
CA LEU A 33 5.77 13.26 16.01
C LEU A 33 6.57 13.42 14.72
N GLU A 34 7.78 13.94 14.85
CA GLU A 34 8.78 14.11 13.78
C GLU A 34 9.16 12.77 13.12
N ASP A 35 9.21 11.69 13.89
CA ASP A 35 9.56 10.34 13.42
C ASP A 35 8.32 9.52 13.00
N CYS A 36 7.12 10.03 13.26
CA CYS A 36 5.88 9.30 13.04
C CYS A 36 5.42 9.38 11.57
N VAL A 37 5.78 8.38 10.77
CA VAL A 37 5.55 8.34 9.31
C VAL A 37 4.12 8.74 8.88
N PHE A 38 3.08 8.14 9.46
CA PHE A 38 1.70 8.44 9.04
C PHE A 38 1.24 9.84 9.46
N TYR A 39 1.77 10.36 10.58
CA TYR A 39 1.45 11.70 11.04
C TYR A 39 2.19 12.75 10.19
N ARG A 40 3.44 12.50 9.80
CA ARG A 40 4.15 13.31 8.81
C ARG A 40 3.43 13.33 7.46
N ALA A 41 2.93 12.18 7.00
CA ALA A 41 2.12 12.09 5.78
C ALA A 41 0.85 12.95 5.89
N TYR A 42 0.14 12.88 7.02
CA TYR A 42 -1.01 13.73 7.31
C TYR A 42 -0.68 15.24 7.26
N GLU A 43 0.40 15.67 7.90
CA GLU A 43 0.83 17.08 7.87
C GLU A 43 1.22 17.55 6.46
N MET A 44 1.69 16.64 5.60
CA MET A 44 2.02 16.90 4.20
C MET A 44 0.82 16.78 3.25
N GLY A 45 -0.38 16.45 3.75
CA GLY A 45 -1.55 16.21 2.92
C GLY A 45 -1.47 14.96 2.04
N VAL A 46 -0.59 14.01 2.38
CA VAL A 46 -0.41 12.73 1.68
C VAL A 46 -1.28 11.66 2.36
N PRO A 47 -2.20 10.99 1.64
CA PRO A 47 -3.02 9.93 2.22
C PRO A 47 -2.17 8.74 2.67
N ALA A 48 -2.22 8.43 3.97
CA ALA A 48 -1.77 7.16 4.51
C ALA A 48 -2.98 6.23 4.66
N THR A 49 -3.04 5.15 3.89
CA THR A 49 -4.14 4.19 3.94
C THR A 49 -3.70 2.85 4.52
N TYR A 50 -4.59 2.20 5.26
CA TYR A 50 -4.37 0.89 5.87
C TYR A 50 -5.46 -0.07 5.41
N HIS A 51 -5.03 -1.14 4.74
CA HIS A 51 -5.91 -2.17 4.21
C HIS A 51 -5.79 -3.43 5.06
N ILE A 52 -6.73 -3.61 5.98
CA ILE A 52 -6.57 -4.52 7.10
C ILE A 52 -6.96 -5.95 6.70
N THR A 53 -6.05 -6.89 6.92
CA THR A 53 -6.39 -8.32 6.96
C THR A 53 -6.84 -8.66 8.38
N ILE A 54 -8.12 -9.03 8.55
CA ILE A 54 -8.64 -9.34 9.89
C ILE A 54 -7.88 -10.53 10.48
N GLY A 55 -7.42 -10.37 11.73
CA GLY A 55 -6.63 -11.37 12.45
C GLY A 55 -5.11 -11.28 12.28
N THR A 56 -4.59 -10.39 11.41
CA THR A 56 -3.12 -10.24 11.24
C THR A 56 -2.49 -9.22 12.18
N ASP A 57 -3.23 -8.18 12.53
CA ASP A 57 -2.67 -7.07 13.29
C ASP A 57 -2.72 -7.36 14.80
N ILE A 58 -1.65 -7.01 15.51
CA ILE A 58 -1.53 -7.27 16.96
C ILE A 58 -2.67 -6.63 17.76
N ILE A 59 -3.19 -5.48 17.30
CA ILE A 59 -4.23 -4.74 18.01
C ILE A 59 -5.59 -5.47 17.99
N HIS A 60 -5.78 -6.45 17.11
CA HIS A 60 -7.00 -7.27 17.03
C HIS A 60 -7.22 -8.15 18.26
N GLN A 61 -6.15 -8.44 19.02
CA GLN A 61 -6.22 -9.28 20.21
C GLN A 61 -6.67 -8.50 21.45
N HIS A 62 -6.72 -7.17 21.38
CA HIS A 62 -7.09 -6.34 22.52
C HIS A 62 -8.62 -6.41 22.75
N PRO A 63 -9.10 -6.44 24.01
CA PRO A 63 -10.53 -6.49 24.34
C PRO A 63 -11.42 -5.37 23.78
N ILE A 64 -10.83 -4.29 23.27
CA ILE A 64 -11.57 -3.15 22.69
C ILE A 64 -11.47 -3.13 21.17
N ALA A 65 -10.91 -4.17 20.55
CA ALA A 65 -10.92 -4.28 19.09
C ALA A 65 -12.38 -4.32 18.61
N ASP A 66 -12.73 -3.40 17.72
CA ASP A 66 -14.04 -3.34 17.07
C ASP A 66 -13.85 -3.65 15.59
N PHE A 67 -14.17 -4.89 15.20
CA PHE A 67 -14.02 -5.34 13.81
C PHE A 67 -14.96 -4.61 12.84
N GLY A 68 -16.09 -4.10 13.32
CA GLY A 68 -16.98 -3.25 12.53
C GLY A 68 -16.33 -1.91 12.22
N ALA A 69 -15.74 -1.27 13.24
CA ALA A 69 -14.98 -0.03 13.06
C ALA A 69 -13.77 -0.24 12.14
N ILE A 70 -12.96 -1.28 12.38
CA ILE A 70 -11.78 -1.62 11.58
C ILE A 70 -12.16 -1.83 10.11
N GLY A 71 -13.18 -2.67 9.84
CA GLY A 71 -13.64 -2.94 8.49
C GLY A 71 -14.16 -1.68 7.79
N LYS A 72 -14.96 -0.87 8.49
CA LYS A 72 -15.48 0.40 7.97
C LYS A 72 -14.34 1.35 7.57
N THR A 73 -13.40 1.60 8.49
CA THR A 73 -12.29 2.52 8.24
C THR A 73 -11.34 2.02 7.15
N SER A 74 -11.12 0.70 7.07
CA SER A 74 -10.33 0.07 6.00
C SER A 74 -11.01 0.19 4.63
N GLY A 75 -12.34 0.13 4.59
CA GLY A 75 -13.13 0.33 3.37
C GLY A 75 -13.08 1.79 2.88
N VAL A 76 -13.13 2.76 3.79
CA VAL A 76 -12.94 4.18 3.44
C VAL A 76 -11.53 4.42 2.89
N ASP A 77 -10.51 3.84 3.53
CA ASP A 77 -9.12 3.89 3.03
C ASP A 77 -8.96 3.25 1.65
N PHE A 78 -9.70 2.18 1.35
CA PHE A 78 -9.72 1.61 -0.01
C PHE A 78 -10.27 2.60 -1.04
N GLY A 79 -11.28 3.40 -0.68
CA GLY A 79 -11.78 4.49 -1.52
C GLY A 79 -10.71 5.56 -1.80
N TYR A 80 -10.01 6.03 -0.77
CA TYR A 80 -8.90 6.98 -0.93
C TYR A 80 -7.78 6.42 -1.80
N PHE A 81 -7.43 5.14 -1.60
CA PHE A 81 -6.43 4.49 -2.42
C PHE A 81 -6.88 4.35 -3.88
N CYS A 82 -8.14 4.00 -4.15
CA CYS A 82 -8.69 4.00 -5.51
C CYS A 82 -8.58 5.37 -6.18
N ALA A 83 -8.86 6.46 -5.44
CA ALA A 83 -8.71 7.82 -5.95
C ALA A 83 -7.24 8.14 -6.31
N SER A 84 -6.28 7.73 -5.49
CA SER A 84 -4.85 7.87 -5.83
C SER A 84 -4.42 7.02 -7.02
N ILE A 85 -4.97 5.81 -7.18
CA ILE A 85 -4.67 4.96 -8.35
C ILE A 85 -5.29 5.51 -9.63
N ALA A 86 -6.44 6.18 -9.55
CA ALA A 86 -7.09 6.83 -10.70
C ALA A 86 -6.25 7.97 -11.31
N THR A 87 -5.24 8.49 -10.61
CA THR A 87 -4.33 9.53 -11.09
C THR A 87 -2.94 8.99 -11.46
N LEU A 88 -2.78 7.66 -11.56
CA LEU A 88 -1.48 7.01 -11.69
C LEU A 88 -0.87 7.03 -13.11
N GLU A 89 -1.53 7.60 -14.12
CA GLU A 89 -0.94 7.71 -15.46
C GLU A 89 0.43 8.41 -15.42
N ASN A 90 1.44 7.81 -16.03
CA ASN A 90 2.85 8.23 -15.95
C ASN A 90 3.44 8.23 -14.52
N GLY A 91 2.72 7.66 -13.57
CA GLY A 91 3.10 7.54 -12.17
C GLY A 91 3.78 6.22 -11.85
N VAL A 92 4.11 6.06 -10.57
CA VAL A 92 4.86 4.93 -10.04
C VAL A 92 4.10 4.27 -8.90
N HIS A 93 4.00 2.93 -8.93
CA HIS A 93 3.55 2.13 -7.81
C HIS A 93 4.66 1.19 -7.32
N LEU A 94 4.99 1.28 -6.04
CA LEU A 94 6.01 0.45 -5.40
C LEU A 94 5.34 -0.53 -4.43
N ASN A 95 5.53 -1.83 -4.63
CA ASN A 95 5.18 -2.85 -3.66
C ASN A 95 6.44 -3.26 -2.88
N ILE A 96 6.50 -2.87 -1.60
CA ILE A 96 7.64 -3.13 -0.72
C ILE A 96 7.17 -4.08 0.38
N GLY A 97 7.57 -5.35 0.30
CA GLY A 97 7.37 -6.34 1.35
C GLY A 97 5.98 -6.96 1.50
N SER A 98 5.00 -6.61 0.65
CA SER A 98 3.69 -7.29 0.67
C SER A 98 3.62 -8.44 -0.32
N ALA A 99 3.50 -9.67 0.19
CA ALA A 99 3.34 -10.86 -0.64
C ALA A 99 1.88 -11.15 -1.04
N VAL A 100 0.90 -10.54 -0.37
CA VAL A 100 -0.53 -10.85 -0.57
C VAL A 100 -1.39 -9.59 -0.59
N THR A 101 -1.64 -8.97 0.57
CA THR A 101 -2.66 -7.92 0.71
C THR A 101 -2.40 -6.71 -0.19
N GLY A 102 -1.18 -6.16 -0.19
CA GLY A 102 -0.83 -5.00 -1.01
C GLY A 102 -1.00 -5.27 -2.51
N ALA A 103 -0.52 -6.43 -2.98
CA ALA A 103 -0.64 -6.84 -4.37
C ALA A 103 -2.10 -7.06 -4.81
N GLU A 104 -2.94 -7.65 -3.95
CA GLU A 104 -4.36 -7.85 -4.26
C GLU A 104 -5.15 -6.54 -4.20
N VAL A 105 -4.88 -5.67 -3.22
CA VAL A 105 -5.53 -4.34 -3.11
C VAL A 105 -5.17 -3.46 -4.30
N PHE A 106 -3.89 -3.39 -4.68
CA PHE A 106 -3.42 -2.63 -5.84
C PHE A 106 -4.12 -3.06 -7.12
N LEU A 107 -4.14 -4.37 -7.43
CA LEU A 107 -4.75 -4.85 -8.66
C LEU A 107 -6.26 -4.53 -8.72
N LYS A 108 -6.96 -4.54 -7.58
CA LYS A 108 -8.39 -4.25 -7.50
C LYS A 108 -8.67 -2.76 -7.66
N ALA A 109 -7.88 -1.90 -7.00
CA ALA A 109 -7.95 -0.45 -7.19
C ALA A 109 -7.66 -0.06 -8.65
N LEU A 110 -6.63 -0.66 -9.27
CA LEU A 110 -6.29 -0.43 -10.68
C LEU A 110 -7.41 -0.89 -11.62
N SER A 111 -8.02 -2.04 -11.34
CA SER A 111 -9.17 -2.53 -12.12
C SER A 111 -10.36 -1.57 -12.02
N ILE A 112 -10.65 -1.04 -10.83
CA ILE A 112 -11.72 -0.04 -10.63
C ILE A 112 -11.41 1.23 -11.44
N ALA A 113 -10.21 1.77 -11.33
CA ALA A 113 -9.79 2.97 -12.06
C ALA A 113 -9.95 2.80 -13.58
N ARG A 114 -9.47 1.68 -14.13
CA ARG A 114 -9.60 1.37 -15.57
C ARG A 114 -11.05 1.20 -16.01
N ASN A 115 -11.86 0.50 -15.23
CA ASN A 115 -13.27 0.29 -15.55
C ASN A 115 -14.08 1.60 -15.53
N GLN A 116 -13.63 2.61 -14.78
CA GLN A 116 -14.20 3.95 -14.76
C GLN A 116 -13.61 4.87 -15.84
N GLY A 117 -12.69 4.39 -16.68
CA GLY A 117 -12.12 5.14 -17.80
C GLY A 117 -10.93 6.03 -17.44
N HIS A 118 -10.37 5.90 -16.24
CA HIS A 118 -9.16 6.66 -15.88
C HIS A 118 -7.93 6.13 -16.63
N PRO A 119 -7.11 7.01 -17.23
CA PRO A 119 -5.87 6.60 -17.88
C PRO A 119 -4.92 6.03 -16.83
N THR A 120 -4.48 4.79 -17.04
CA THR A 120 -3.52 4.06 -16.19
C THR A 120 -2.74 3.03 -17.02
N ALA A 121 -2.49 3.33 -18.29
CA ALA A 121 -1.83 2.43 -19.23
C ALA A 121 -0.30 2.52 -19.11
N HIS A 122 0.24 3.74 -19.00
CA HIS A 122 1.68 4.00 -18.93
C HIS A 122 2.10 4.22 -17.48
N ILE A 123 2.06 3.15 -16.70
CA ILE A 123 2.50 3.16 -15.30
C ILE A 123 3.81 2.42 -15.12
N THR A 124 4.65 2.87 -14.20
CA THR A 124 5.79 2.08 -13.73
C THR A 124 5.42 1.37 -12.44
N THR A 125 5.60 0.06 -12.39
CA THR A 125 5.45 -0.71 -11.15
C THR A 125 6.76 -1.35 -10.76
N ALA A 126 7.03 -1.46 -9.46
CA ALA A 126 8.19 -2.18 -8.96
C ALA A 126 7.83 -3.02 -7.74
N ASN A 127 8.27 -4.27 -7.74
CA ASN A 127 8.16 -5.16 -6.60
C ASN A 127 9.54 -5.38 -5.97
N PHE A 128 9.67 -5.13 -4.67
CA PHE A 128 10.91 -5.28 -3.91
C PHE A 128 10.81 -6.51 -3.00
N ASP A 129 11.62 -7.54 -3.25
CA ASP A 129 11.62 -8.77 -2.47
C ASP A 129 12.95 -9.54 -2.61
N ILE A 130 13.13 -10.56 -1.77
CA ILE A 130 14.28 -11.48 -1.72
C ILE A 130 13.97 -12.84 -2.34
N ILE A 131 12.84 -12.99 -3.05
CA ILE A 131 12.50 -14.24 -3.73
C ILE A 131 13.29 -14.33 -5.05
N PRO A 132 14.03 -15.41 -5.34
CA PRO A 132 14.80 -15.52 -6.58
C PRO A 132 13.88 -15.86 -7.78
N LEU A 133 13.15 -14.88 -8.31
CA LEU A 133 12.17 -15.07 -9.40
C LEU A 133 12.79 -15.40 -10.76
N GLY A 134 14.11 -15.23 -10.93
CA GLY A 134 14.79 -15.41 -12.20
C GLY A 134 14.24 -14.47 -13.27
N ASP A 135 13.88 -15.02 -14.44
CA ASP A 135 13.12 -14.28 -15.44
C ASP A 135 11.68 -14.05 -14.97
N TYR A 136 11.44 -12.92 -14.31
CA TYR A 136 10.15 -12.54 -13.74
C TYR A 136 9.10 -12.13 -14.79
N ARG A 137 9.49 -11.93 -16.05
CA ARG A 137 8.59 -11.48 -17.13
C ARG A 137 7.85 -12.63 -17.79
N THR A 138 8.36 -13.84 -17.70
CA THR A 138 7.73 -15.03 -18.30
C THR A 138 6.53 -15.52 -17.51
N ASP A 139 5.65 -16.23 -18.22
CA ASP A 139 4.60 -17.01 -17.59
C ASP A 139 5.19 -18.20 -16.83
N VAL A 140 4.54 -18.52 -15.71
CA VAL A 140 4.94 -19.61 -14.82
C VAL A 140 3.88 -20.70 -14.88
N ALA A 141 4.30 -21.95 -15.01
CA ALA A 141 3.40 -23.11 -14.97
C ALA A 141 2.85 -23.34 -13.56
N LYS A 142 1.65 -23.93 -13.45
CA LYS A 142 0.93 -24.10 -12.17
C LYS A 142 1.61 -25.07 -11.19
N ASP A 143 2.54 -25.88 -11.68
CA ASP A 143 3.33 -26.85 -10.94
C ASP A 143 4.62 -26.23 -10.34
N LYS A 144 4.90 -24.95 -10.60
CA LYS A 144 6.01 -24.20 -9.96
C LYS A 144 5.51 -23.41 -8.76
N PHE A 145 6.27 -23.41 -7.67
CA PHE A 145 5.86 -22.76 -6.42
C PHE A 145 5.71 -21.23 -6.57
N ASP A 146 6.52 -20.60 -7.40
CA ASP A 146 6.49 -19.15 -7.64
C ASP A 146 5.26 -18.70 -8.46
N TYR A 147 4.48 -19.64 -9.02
CA TYR A 147 3.16 -19.37 -9.61
C TYR A 147 2.21 -18.66 -8.64
N TYR A 148 2.33 -18.99 -7.34
CA TYR A 148 1.46 -18.50 -6.27
C TYR A 148 1.96 -17.22 -5.61
N TYR A 149 3.15 -16.74 -5.98
CA TYR A 149 3.65 -15.45 -5.52
C TYR A 149 2.90 -14.31 -6.24
N ARG A 150 1.92 -13.73 -5.55
CA ARG A 150 0.98 -12.76 -6.13
C ARG A 150 1.65 -11.53 -6.76
N PRO A 151 2.70 -10.93 -6.17
CA PRO A 151 3.29 -9.71 -6.72
C PRO A 151 3.85 -9.89 -8.13
N ARG A 152 4.39 -11.06 -8.48
CA ARG A 152 4.85 -11.36 -9.86
C ARG A 152 3.74 -11.08 -10.89
N LYS A 153 2.51 -11.53 -10.62
CA LYS A 153 1.38 -11.33 -11.55
C LYS A 153 0.69 -9.99 -11.34
N ASN A 154 0.40 -9.65 -10.09
CA ASN A 154 -0.54 -8.59 -9.74
C ASN A 154 0.13 -7.22 -9.58
N VAL A 155 1.46 -7.16 -9.44
CA VAL A 155 2.23 -5.90 -9.41
C VAL A 155 3.02 -5.74 -10.69
N ILE A 156 3.72 -6.80 -11.14
CA ILE A 156 4.67 -6.68 -12.25
C ILE A 156 3.96 -6.87 -13.60
N ASN A 157 3.41 -8.05 -13.88
CA ASN A 157 3.05 -8.43 -15.25
C ASN A 157 1.68 -7.91 -15.73
N ARG A 158 0.61 -8.04 -14.92
CA ARG A 158 -0.74 -7.62 -15.33
C ARG A 158 -0.96 -6.11 -15.34
N PRO A 159 -0.43 -5.34 -14.37
CA PRO A 159 -0.64 -3.88 -14.36
C PRO A 159 -0.03 -3.19 -15.57
N THR A 160 1.02 -3.75 -16.16
CA THR A 160 1.83 -3.08 -17.19
C THR A 160 1.58 -3.61 -18.60
N SER A 161 0.68 -4.58 -18.76
CA SER A 161 0.38 -5.25 -20.05
C SER A 161 -0.21 -4.34 -21.13
N GLN A 162 -0.59 -3.11 -20.80
CA GLN A 162 -1.15 -2.12 -21.72
C GLN A 162 -0.18 -0.99 -22.12
N GLY A 163 1.11 -1.08 -21.76
CA GLY A 163 2.13 -0.12 -22.18
C GLY A 163 3.08 0.39 -21.09
N GLY A 164 2.88 -0.02 -19.84
CA GLY A 164 3.72 0.35 -18.71
C GLY A 164 5.01 -0.49 -18.57
N THR A 165 5.76 -0.25 -17.49
CA THR A 165 6.98 -1.01 -17.17
C THR A 165 6.86 -1.68 -15.81
N GLY A 166 6.97 -3.01 -15.77
CA GLY A 166 7.02 -3.80 -14.54
C GLY A 166 8.44 -4.18 -14.20
N LEU A 167 8.88 -3.83 -12.98
CA LEU A 167 10.22 -4.09 -12.47
C LEU A 167 10.20 -5.04 -11.28
N TYR A 168 11.22 -5.88 -11.21
CA TYR A 168 11.55 -6.64 -10.00
C TYR A 168 12.89 -6.18 -9.45
N ILE A 169 12.89 -5.71 -8.21
CA ILE A 169 14.10 -5.31 -7.49
C ILE A 169 14.41 -6.42 -6.49
N TYR A 170 15.38 -7.25 -6.84
CA TYR A 170 15.81 -8.38 -6.03
C TYR A 170 16.85 -7.94 -5.01
N GLY A 171 16.53 -8.03 -3.72
CA GLY A 171 17.46 -7.68 -2.65
C GLY A 171 16.77 -7.39 -1.30
N ASN A 172 17.57 -7.29 -0.25
CA ASN A 172 17.07 -6.93 1.08
C ASN A 172 16.58 -5.47 1.08
N HIS A 173 15.50 -5.17 1.80
CA HIS A 173 14.98 -3.80 1.92
C HIS A 173 15.96 -2.85 2.60
N LEU A 174 16.81 -3.36 3.50
CA LEU A 174 17.89 -2.59 4.13
C LEU A 174 18.90 -2.02 3.12
N ASP A 175 19.05 -2.68 1.96
CA ASP A 175 19.92 -2.20 0.89
C ASP A 175 19.13 -1.44 -0.18
N THR A 176 17.99 -1.99 -0.60
CA THR A 176 17.24 -1.52 -1.77
C THR A 176 16.47 -0.22 -1.51
N VAL A 177 15.88 -0.04 -0.33
CA VAL A 177 15.10 1.18 -0.02
C VAL A 177 16.01 2.39 0.20
N PRO A 178 17.08 2.32 1.02
CA PRO A 178 18.02 3.44 1.15
C PRO A 178 18.73 3.79 -0.16
N SER A 179 19.07 2.78 -0.98
CA SER A 179 19.68 3.01 -2.30
C SER A 179 18.76 3.75 -3.25
N LEU A 180 17.46 3.40 -3.28
CA LEU A 180 16.46 4.13 -4.05
C LEU A 180 16.36 5.58 -3.59
N TYR A 181 16.25 5.79 -2.27
CA TYR A 181 16.19 7.13 -1.69
C TYR A 181 17.41 7.98 -2.06
N ALA A 182 18.62 7.43 -1.93
CA ALA A 182 19.86 8.13 -2.27
C ALA A 182 19.89 8.54 -3.76
N ARG A 183 19.46 7.67 -4.67
CA ARG A 183 19.38 7.97 -6.11
C ARG A 183 18.38 9.08 -6.42
N LEU A 184 17.21 9.05 -5.80
CA LEU A 184 16.19 10.09 -5.95
C LEU A 184 16.70 11.46 -5.46
N GLN A 185 17.48 11.51 -4.39
CA GLN A 185 18.11 12.76 -3.90
C GLN A 185 19.16 13.31 -4.87
N LEU A 186 19.86 12.43 -5.59
CA LEU A 186 20.90 12.81 -6.55
C LEU A 186 20.33 13.19 -7.93
N GLY A 187 19.05 12.90 -8.20
CA GLY A 187 18.41 13.19 -9.49
C GLY A 187 18.88 12.32 -10.65
N VAL A 188 19.38 11.11 -10.36
CA VAL A 188 19.91 10.12 -11.33
C VAL A 188 19.16 8.81 -11.32
#